data_AF-A0A9D6G8P8-F1
#
_entry.id   AF-A0A9D6G8P8-F1
#
_cell.length_a   1.000
_cell.length_b   1.000
_cell.length_c   1.000
_cell.angle_alpha   90.00
_cell.angle_beta   90.00
_cell.angle_gamma   90.00
#
_symmetry.space_group_name_H-M   'P 1'
#
loop_
_entity.id
_entity.type
_entity.pdbx_description
1 polymer ?
#
loop_
_entity_poly.entity_id
_entity_poly.type
_entity_poly.pdbx_seq_one_letter_code
_entity_poly.pdbx_strand_id
1 'polypeptide(L)'
;MSGAATLAGRFRDWLKDASIHRKLAYALAAAAVVSGVTTFATMSGRTATDIKTVLNLIYVDGILLLLLALVVARRLTTVWQERRRGQAGAGLHVRLVMLFSLVAVTPAILVAVFSALFINYGLQVWFSDRISTAINQSLTVSHAYLDEHRKNIIADAFVITNDINFNVSPITDPRRIGQILSHHAALRTLSEALVIDGSGRVLARSEFSFSVRADGISAADFERVNRGEIAILGSRTDERIRALIKLANLVDAYLVIERFVDPKVIAHIKRIEDAVGRYQTMEQQRSGIQISFVMIFVVVALLLLLAAIWIGLTVSTQLAKPIISLISAAERVSQGDLSVRVDTADSVDEIGALSRAFNNMTGELKSTQEGLIDANRELDERRRFTETVLTGVSAGVIGLDKDGRVHLSNRSASELLSTNLENDVGKPLADVVPDMAELLTQAITRPDRQQHAELKVARDGWFRTLKVSIAAERLSDDVFGYVVTFDDVSELLSAQRKAAWADVARRIAHEIKNPLTPIQLSAERLKRKYLK
;
A
#
# COMPACT_ATOMS: atom_id res chain seq x y z
N MET A 1 -15.97 16.50 38.09
CA MET A 1 -16.44 15.70 36.93
C MET A 1 -16.17 16.35 35.55
N SER A 2 -15.40 17.45 35.43
CA SER A 2 -15.12 18.11 34.14
C SER A 2 -13.83 17.65 33.41
N GLY A 3 -12.95 16.88 34.06
CA GLY A 3 -11.68 16.42 33.46
C GLY A 3 -11.75 15.15 32.60
N ALA A 4 -12.76 14.29 32.82
CA ALA A 4 -12.92 13.05 32.04
C ALA A 4 -13.52 13.30 30.64
N ALA A 5 -14.37 14.31 30.51
CA ALA A 5 -14.99 14.69 29.23
C ALA A 5 -13.98 15.30 28.23
N THR A 6 -12.96 16.01 28.72
CA THR A 6 -11.90 16.61 27.89
C THR A 6 -10.86 15.58 27.42
N LEU A 7 -10.57 14.54 28.20
CA LEU A 7 -9.74 13.41 27.76
C LEU A 7 -10.43 12.57 26.69
N ALA A 8 -11.73 12.29 26.84
CA ALA A 8 -12.50 11.56 25.83
C ALA A 8 -12.64 12.36 24.51
N GLY A 9 -12.80 13.69 24.59
CA GLY A 9 -12.80 14.58 23.42
C GLY A 9 -11.45 14.62 22.71
N ARG A 10 -10.35 14.80 23.46
CA ARG A 10 -8.99 14.77 22.89
C ARG A 10 -8.61 13.39 22.34
N PHE A 11 -9.06 12.29 22.96
CA PHE A 11 -8.84 10.95 22.45
C PHE A 11 -9.63 10.69 21.16
N ARG A 12 -10.85 11.23 21.07
CA ARG A 12 -11.70 11.15 19.87
C ARG A 12 -11.16 12.00 18.72
N ASP A 13 -10.60 13.16 19.00
CA ASP A 13 -9.96 14.00 17.97
C ASP A 13 -8.56 13.49 17.60
N TRP A 14 -7.82 12.89 18.55
CA TRP A 14 -6.60 12.13 18.29
C TRP A 14 -6.86 10.91 17.39
N LEU A 15 -7.99 10.22 17.56
CA LEU A 15 -8.42 9.13 16.66
C LEU A 15 -8.81 9.62 15.26
N LYS A 16 -9.17 10.89 15.05
CA LYS A 16 -9.56 11.39 13.71
C LYS A 16 -8.38 11.65 12.77
N ASP A 17 -7.17 11.68 13.29
CA ASP A 17 -5.99 11.94 12.48
C ASP A 17 -5.70 10.73 11.56
N ALA A 18 -5.68 10.96 10.25
CA ALA A 18 -5.53 9.90 9.26
C ALA A 18 -4.17 9.16 9.38
N SER A 19 -3.17 9.85 9.93
CA SER A 19 -1.85 9.29 10.23
C SER A 19 -1.89 8.28 11.40
N ILE A 20 -2.77 8.51 12.38
CA ILE A 20 -2.90 7.67 13.58
C ILE A 20 -3.64 6.38 13.24
N HIS A 21 -4.72 6.43 12.46
CA HIS A 21 -5.40 5.23 11.95
C HIS A 21 -4.43 4.28 11.23
N ARG A 22 -3.51 4.84 10.44
CA ARG A 22 -2.51 4.08 9.68
C ARG A 22 -1.48 3.44 10.61
N LYS A 23 -0.95 4.18 11.59
CA LYS A 23 -0.02 3.67 12.61
C LYS A 23 -0.65 2.58 13.47
N LEU A 24 -1.89 2.76 13.90
CA LEU A 24 -2.62 1.82 14.74
C LEU A 24 -2.88 0.51 14.01
N ALA A 25 -3.14 0.57 12.70
CA ALA A 25 -3.32 -0.63 11.89
C ALA A 25 -2.00 -1.36 11.59
N TYR A 26 -0.86 -0.66 11.44
CA TYR A 26 0.46 -1.31 11.41
C TYR A 26 0.78 -2.00 12.74
N ALA A 27 0.46 -1.34 13.86
CA ALA A 27 0.62 -1.93 15.19
C ALA A 27 -0.27 -3.18 15.36
N LEU A 28 -1.50 -3.16 14.84
CA LEU A 28 -2.42 -4.29 14.86
C LEU A 28 -1.88 -5.47 14.01
N ALA A 29 -1.36 -5.20 12.81
CA ALA A 29 -0.76 -6.22 11.96
C ALA A 29 0.50 -6.82 12.61
N ALA A 30 1.35 -6.00 13.21
CA ALA A 30 2.53 -6.47 13.96
C ALA A 30 2.12 -7.30 15.18
N ALA A 31 1.11 -6.85 15.94
CA ALA A 31 0.57 -7.59 17.07
C ALA A 31 -0.01 -8.95 16.64
N ALA A 32 -0.70 -9.01 15.51
CA ALA A 32 -1.21 -10.26 14.94
C ALA A 32 -0.09 -11.24 14.56
N VAL A 33 0.99 -10.76 13.94
CA VAL A 33 2.16 -11.59 13.62
C VAL A 33 2.82 -12.10 14.89
N VAL A 34 3.09 -11.21 15.86
CA VAL A 34 3.73 -11.58 17.13
C VAL A 34 2.86 -12.55 17.92
N SER A 35 1.56 -12.29 18.01
CA SER A 35 0.61 -13.16 18.71
C SER A 35 0.55 -14.53 18.04
N GLY A 36 0.39 -14.60 16.72
CA GLY A 36 0.36 -15.88 16.00
C GLY A 36 1.66 -16.69 16.12
N VAL A 37 2.82 -16.03 16.07
CA VAL A 37 4.13 -16.67 16.32
C VAL A 37 4.22 -17.17 17.77
N THR A 38 3.71 -16.40 18.73
CA THR A 38 3.71 -16.76 20.15
C THR A 38 2.77 -17.95 20.40
N THR A 39 1.57 -17.96 19.83
CA THR A 39 0.63 -19.09 19.89
C THR A 39 1.25 -20.36 19.31
N PHE A 40 1.92 -20.26 18.16
CA PHE A 40 2.62 -21.39 17.57
C PHE A 40 3.81 -21.88 18.42
N ALA A 41 4.66 -20.97 18.91
CA ALA A 41 5.83 -21.29 19.71
C ALA A 41 5.46 -21.90 21.08
N THR A 42 4.43 -21.37 21.74
CA THR A 42 3.95 -21.89 23.03
C THR A 42 3.34 -23.27 22.89
N MET A 43 2.69 -23.58 21.78
CA MET A 43 2.10 -24.91 21.57
C MET A 43 3.07 -25.95 21.00
N SER A 44 4.11 -25.52 20.28
CA SER A 44 5.18 -26.39 19.78
C SER A 44 6.32 -26.63 20.79
N GLY A 45 6.37 -25.84 21.87
CA GLY A 45 7.39 -25.94 22.92
C GLY A 45 7.32 -27.24 23.73
N ARG A 46 8.48 -27.67 24.26
CA ARG A 46 8.65 -28.89 25.08
C ARG A 46 8.11 -28.79 26.51
N THR A 47 7.74 -27.60 26.97
CA THR A 47 7.14 -27.36 28.29
C THR A 47 5.65 -27.68 28.26
N ALA A 48 5.17 -28.43 29.24
CA ALA A 48 3.74 -28.65 29.46
C ALA A 48 3.02 -27.31 29.64
N THR A 49 2.48 -26.77 28.55
CA THR A 49 1.77 -25.51 28.54
C THR A 49 0.40 -25.70 29.16
N ASP A 50 0.05 -24.85 30.12
CA ASP A 50 -1.29 -24.82 30.72
C ASP A 50 -2.31 -24.56 29.60
N ILE A 51 -3.33 -25.42 29.51
CA ILE A 51 -4.43 -25.33 28.56
C ILE A 51 -5.05 -23.92 28.60
N LYS A 52 -5.09 -23.29 29.79
CA LYS A 52 -5.59 -21.91 29.97
C LYS A 52 -4.77 -20.88 29.19
N THR A 53 -3.45 -21.03 29.13
CA THR A 53 -2.56 -20.10 28.41
C THR A 53 -2.78 -20.19 26.90
N VAL A 54 -2.90 -21.41 26.37
CA VAL A 54 -3.19 -21.65 24.95
C VAL A 54 -4.56 -21.09 24.57
N LEU A 55 -5.59 -21.32 25.40
CA LEU A 55 -6.92 -20.77 25.17
C LEU A 55 -6.93 -19.23 25.20
N ASN A 56 -6.22 -18.62 26.14
CA ASN A 56 -6.10 -17.15 26.20
C ASN A 56 -5.43 -16.59 24.94
N LEU A 57 -4.37 -17.24 24.43
CA LEU A 57 -3.71 -16.85 23.19
C LEU A 57 -4.65 -16.96 21.98
N ILE A 58 -5.42 -18.04 21.89
CA ILE A 58 -6.44 -18.19 20.83
C ILE A 58 -7.52 -17.10 20.92
N TYR A 59 -7.95 -16.71 22.12
CA TYR A 59 -8.90 -15.60 22.28
C TYR A 59 -8.29 -14.26 21.82
N VAL A 60 -7.03 -14.00 22.18
CA VAL A 60 -6.30 -12.80 21.71
C VAL A 60 -6.18 -12.80 20.19
N ASP A 61 -5.78 -13.92 19.59
CA ASP A 61 -5.70 -14.09 18.14
C ASP A 61 -7.06 -13.88 17.47
N GLY A 62 -8.14 -14.42 18.05
CA GLY A 62 -9.50 -14.22 17.56
C GLY A 62 -9.94 -12.75 17.58
N ILE A 63 -9.61 -12.02 18.64
CA ILE A 63 -9.87 -10.57 18.73
C ILE A 63 -9.07 -9.80 17.68
N LEU A 64 -7.77 -10.10 17.55
CA LEU A 64 -6.91 -9.47 16.54
C LEU A 64 -7.40 -9.75 15.12
N LEU A 65 -7.84 -10.98 14.85
CA LEU A 65 -8.41 -11.41 13.58
C LEU A 65 -9.68 -10.63 13.26
N LEU A 66 -10.60 -10.49 14.21
CA LEU A 66 -11.82 -9.70 14.04
C LEU A 66 -11.53 -8.22 13.77
N LEU A 67 -10.60 -7.63 14.52
CA LEU A 67 -10.19 -6.24 14.31
C LEU A 67 -9.54 -6.03 12.93
N LEU A 68 -8.63 -6.92 12.53
CA LEU A 68 -8.00 -6.88 11.20
C LEU A 68 -9.04 -7.06 10.10
N ALA A 69 -9.94 -8.03 10.25
CA ALA A 69 -11.01 -8.29 9.29
C ALA A 69 -11.91 -7.06 9.13
N LEU A 70 -12.26 -6.39 10.22
CA LEU A 70 -13.05 -5.15 10.18
C LEU A 70 -12.30 -4.02 9.45
N VAL A 71 -11.01 -3.84 9.72
CA VAL A 71 -10.19 -2.82 9.06
C VAL A 71 -10.07 -3.10 7.56
N VAL A 72 -9.79 -4.35 7.18
CA VAL A 72 -9.70 -4.80 5.78
C VAL A 72 -11.06 -4.63 5.08
N ALA A 73 -12.15 -5.07 5.70
CA ALA A 73 -13.50 -4.95 5.14
C ALA A 73 -13.90 -3.48 4.94
N ARG A 74 -13.66 -2.63 5.94
CA ARG A 74 -13.89 -1.18 5.82
C ARG A 74 -13.07 -0.58 4.68
N ARG A 75 -11.82 -1.03 4.50
CA ARG A 75 -10.98 -0.53 3.42
C ARG A 75 -11.49 -0.97 2.05
N LEU A 76 -11.83 -2.25 1.89
CA LEU A 76 -12.43 -2.77 0.66
C LEU A 76 -13.72 -2.03 0.29
N THR A 77 -14.59 -1.75 1.27
CA THR A 77 -15.83 -1.00 1.01
C THR A 77 -15.55 0.44 0.61
N THR A 78 -14.56 1.12 1.19
CA THR A 78 -14.16 2.47 0.74
C THR A 78 -13.69 2.48 -0.71
N VAL A 79 -12.79 1.56 -1.08
CA VAL A 79 -12.28 1.43 -2.46
C VAL A 79 -13.43 1.12 -3.44
N TRP A 80 -14.37 0.27 -3.04
CA TRP A 80 -15.52 -0.08 -3.87
C TRP A 80 -16.52 1.07 -4.03
N GLN A 81 -16.74 1.85 -2.98
CA GLN A 81 -17.57 3.06 -3.03
C GLN A 81 -16.94 4.15 -3.90
N GLU A 82 -15.62 4.38 -3.80
CA GLU A 82 -14.87 5.31 -4.65
C GLU A 82 -15.04 4.95 -6.14
N ARG A 83 -14.99 3.65 -6.47
CA ARG A 83 -15.28 3.15 -7.83
C ARG A 83 -16.71 3.45 -8.28
N ARG A 84 -17.70 3.20 -7.42
CA ARG A 84 -19.12 3.45 -7.76
C ARG A 84 -19.42 4.94 -7.97
N ARG A 85 -18.69 5.84 -7.30
CA ARG A 85 -18.89 7.29 -7.41
C ARG A 85 -18.26 7.91 -8.67
N GLY A 86 -17.59 7.12 -9.51
CA GLY A 86 -17.08 7.60 -10.81
C GLY A 86 -15.98 8.66 -10.71
N GLN A 87 -15.26 8.73 -9.59
CA GLN A 87 -14.17 9.69 -9.43
C GLN A 87 -13.04 9.41 -10.44
N ALA A 88 -12.50 10.47 -11.04
CA ALA A 88 -11.35 10.39 -11.94
C ALA A 88 -10.21 9.61 -11.26
N GLY A 89 -9.70 8.57 -11.93
CA GLY A 89 -8.62 7.72 -11.40
C GLY A 89 -9.06 6.52 -10.54
N ALA A 90 -10.35 6.35 -10.23
CA ALA A 90 -10.83 5.21 -9.42
C ALA A 90 -10.55 3.83 -10.05
N GLY A 91 -10.49 3.74 -11.39
CA GLY A 91 -10.12 2.52 -12.10
C GLY A 91 -8.69 2.07 -11.85
N LEU A 92 -7.75 3.03 -11.77
CA LEU A 92 -6.33 2.75 -11.51
C LEU A 92 -6.14 2.22 -10.08
N HIS A 93 -6.75 2.88 -9.09
CA HIS A 93 -6.67 2.49 -7.69
C HIS A 93 -7.19 1.08 -7.45
N VAL A 94 -8.34 0.73 -8.03
CA VAL A 94 -8.91 -0.63 -7.94
C VAL A 94 -8.00 -1.67 -8.59
N ARG A 95 -7.41 -1.38 -9.76
CA ARG A 95 -6.50 -2.30 -10.46
C ARG A 95 -5.22 -2.54 -9.64
N LEU A 96 -4.64 -1.49 -9.06
CA LEU A 96 -3.49 -1.60 -8.17
C LEU A 96 -3.83 -2.41 -6.91
N VAL A 97 -4.96 -2.10 -6.26
CA VAL A 97 -5.44 -2.85 -5.09
C VAL A 97 -5.61 -4.34 -5.41
N MET A 98 -6.22 -4.67 -6.54
CA MET A 98 -6.39 -6.06 -7.00
C MET A 98 -5.04 -6.76 -7.22
N LEU A 99 -4.10 -6.12 -7.94
CA LEU A 99 -2.77 -6.68 -8.20
C LEU A 99 -2.00 -6.96 -6.91
N PHE A 100 -1.90 -5.96 -6.02
CA PHE A 100 -1.18 -6.14 -4.75
C PHE A 100 -1.87 -7.14 -3.82
N SER A 101 -3.20 -7.16 -3.78
CA SER A 101 -3.94 -8.16 -2.99
C SER A 101 -3.71 -9.57 -3.53
N LEU A 102 -3.74 -9.77 -4.85
CA LEU A 102 -3.50 -11.08 -5.47
C LEU A 102 -2.08 -11.60 -5.19
N VAL A 103 -1.07 -10.74 -5.32
CA VAL A 103 0.33 -11.06 -5.02
C VAL A 103 0.54 -11.38 -3.54
N ALA A 104 -0.16 -10.69 -2.63
CA ALA A 104 -0.09 -10.94 -1.19
C ALA A 104 -0.83 -12.22 -0.76
N VAL A 105 -2.00 -12.50 -1.34
CA VAL A 105 -2.89 -13.59 -0.94
C VAL A 105 -2.40 -14.95 -1.44
N THR A 106 -1.90 -15.02 -2.67
CA THR A 106 -1.59 -16.30 -3.32
C THR A 106 -0.54 -17.13 -2.56
N PRO A 107 0.62 -16.57 -2.15
CA PRO A 107 1.61 -17.33 -1.38
C PRO A 107 1.07 -17.74 -0.01
N ALA A 108 0.31 -16.86 0.65
CA ALA A 108 -0.28 -17.14 1.96
C ALA A 108 -1.25 -18.34 1.91
N ILE A 109 -2.12 -18.40 0.90
CA ILE A 109 -3.03 -19.54 0.71
C ILE A 109 -2.24 -20.83 0.41
N LEU A 110 -1.23 -20.76 -0.48
CA LEU A 110 -0.42 -21.94 -0.82
C LEU A 110 0.30 -22.52 0.40
N VAL A 111 0.96 -21.68 1.18
CA VAL A 111 1.62 -22.08 2.44
C VAL A 111 0.59 -22.66 3.40
N ALA A 112 -0.60 -22.06 3.47
CA ALA A 112 -1.62 -22.50 4.39
C ALA A 112 -2.14 -23.92 4.03
N VAL A 113 -2.47 -24.14 2.75
CA VAL A 113 -2.92 -25.44 2.24
C VAL A 113 -1.83 -26.49 2.37
N PHE A 114 -0.60 -26.18 1.97
CA PHE A 114 0.52 -27.12 2.06
C PHE A 114 0.77 -27.57 3.50
N SER A 115 0.76 -26.64 4.44
CA SER A 115 1.00 -26.95 5.85
C SER A 115 -0.16 -27.77 6.45
N ALA A 116 -1.41 -27.47 6.10
CA ALA A 116 -2.56 -28.26 6.53
C ALA A 116 -2.48 -29.72 6.03
N LEU A 117 -2.09 -29.91 4.76
CA LEU A 117 -1.85 -31.23 4.19
C LEU A 117 -0.67 -31.93 4.90
N PHE A 118 0.45 -31.23 5.08
CA PHE A 118 1.63 -31.77 5.73
C PHE A 118 1.33 -32.27 7.16
N ILE A 119 0.60 -31.48 7.95
CA ILE A 119 0.19 -31.87 9.31
C ILE A 119 -0.76 -33.08 9.27
N ASN A 120 -1.74 -33.08 8.36
CA ASN A 120 -2.70 -34.17 8.23
C ASN A 120 -2.01 -35.51 7.90
N TYR A 121 -1.11 -35.51 6.91
CA TYR A 121 -0.37 -36.71 6.52
C TYR A 121 0.71 -37.09 7.55
N GLY A 122 1.37 -36.10 8.16
CA GLY A 122 2.38 -36.32 9.19
C GLY A 122 1.81 -37.02 10.43
N LEU A 123 0.65 -36.58 10.92
CA LEU A 123 -0.02 -37.20 12.07
C LEU A 123 -0.49 -38.64 11.77
N GLN A 124 -0.91 -38.94 10.54
CA GLN A 124 -1.32 -40.29 10.15
C GLN A 124 -0.21 -41.34 10.31
N VAL A 125 1.07 -40.94 10.16
CA VAL A 125 2.21 -41.86 10.31
C VAL A 125 2.38 -42.32 11.76
N TRP A 126 2.27 -41.40 12.72
CA TRP A 126 2.44 -41.68 14.16
C TRP A 126 1.28 -42.48 14.77
N PHE A 127 0.09 -42.40 14.17
CA PHE A 127 -1.11 -43.14 14.57
C PHE A 127 -1.52 -44.16 13.50
N SER A 128 -0.53 -44.80 12.89
CA SER A 128 -0.78 -45.80 11.86
C SER A 128 -1.15 -47.14 12.47
N ASP A 129 -1.92 -47.93 11.71
CA ASP A 129 -2.28 -49.31 12.08
C ASP A 129 -1.04 -50.16 12.39
N ARG A 130 0.11 -49.85 11.79
CA ARG A 130 1.38 -50.53 12.03
C ARG A 130 1.87 -50.36 13.48
N ILE A 131 1.79 -49.14 14.02
CA ILE A 131 2.22 -48.85 15.39
C ILE A 131 1.24 -49.46 16.38
N SER A 132 -0.07 -49.27 16.17
CA SER A 132 -1.11 -49.89 16.99
C SER A 132 -0.97 -51.42 17.01
N THR A 133 -0.78 -52.04 15.85
CA THR A 133 -0.59 -53.49 15.71
C THR A 133 0.66 -53.95 16.45
N ALA A 134 1.81 -53.30 16.27
CA ALA A 134 3.05 -53.69 16.94
C ALA A 134 2.94 -53.59 18.48
N ILE A 135 2.33 -52.53 18.99
CA ILE A 135 2.13 -52.32 20.43
C ILE A 135 1.15 -53.35 21.01
N ASN A 136 0.01 -53.56 20.35
CA ASN A 136 -0.99 -54.55 20.79
C ASN A 136 -0.46 -55.99 20.69
N GLN A 137 0.28 -56.33 19.62
CA GLN A 137 0.94 -57.64 19.51
C GLN A 137 1.98 -57.86 20.60
N SER A 138 2.73 -56.81 20.98
CA SER A 138 3.69 -56.90 22.09
C SER A 138 3.00 -57.21 23.43
N LEU A 139 1.82 -56.63 23.67
CA LEU A 139 1.00 -56.93 24.85
C LEU A 139 0.44 -58.37 24.79
N THR A 140 -0.05 -58.81 23.63
CA THR A 140 -0.54 -60.18 23.43
C THR A 140 0.55 -61.22 23.68
N VAL A 141 1.76 -61.02 23.15
CA VAL A 141 2.91 -61.91 23.38
C VAL A 141 3.31 -61.93 24.86
N SER A 142 3.28 -60.77 25.51
CA SER A 142 3.57 -60.63 26.94
C SER A 142 2.59 -61.39 27.83
N HIS A 143 1.29 -61.29 27.55
CA HIS A 143 0.29 -62.08 28.26
C HIS A 143 0.36 -63.57 27.95
N ALA A 144 0.63 -63.94 26.69
CA ALA A 144 0.80 -65.34 26.30
C ALA A 144 1.96 -66.01 27.05
N TYR A 145 3.05 -65.28 27.33
CA TYR A 145 4.16 -65.77 28.16
C TYR A 145 3.72 -66.15 29.58
N LEU A 146 2.92 -65.30 30.24
CA LEU A 146 2.41 -65.60 31.58
C LEU A 146 1.37 -66.72 31.56
N ASP A 147 0.50 -66.76 30.55
CA ASP A 147 -0.48 -67.82 30.39
C ASP A 147 0.18 -69.18 30.12
N GLU A 148 1.30 -69.20 29.40
CA GLU A 148 2.10 -70.40 29.20
C GLU A 148 2.71 -70.89 30.52
N HIS A 149 3.26 -69.99 31.35
CA HIS A 149 3.73 -70.35 32.69
C HIS A 149 2.60 -70.84 33.60
N ARG A 150 1.39 -70.28 33.49
CA ARG A 150 0.20 -70.77 34.19
C ARG A 150 -0.16 -72.19 33.76
N LYS A 151 -0.19 -72.47 32.46
CA LYS A 151 -0.45 -73.83 31.96
C LYS A 151 0.60 -74.83 32.42
N ASN A 152 1.86 -74.43 32.42
CA ASN A 152 2.96 -75.27 32.87
C ASN A 152 2.86 -75.59 34.37
N ILE A 153 2.51 -74.63 35.22
CA ILE A 153 2.32 -74.91 36.65
C ILE A 153 1.11 -75.82 36.90
N ILE A 154 0.05 -75.73 36.08
CA ILE A 154 -1.12 -76.62 36.18
C ILE A 154 -0.69 -78.06 35.85
N ALA A 155 0.07 -78.23 34.77
CA ALA A 155 0.61 -79.53 34.38
C ALA A 155 1.53 -80.11 35.46
N ASP A 156 2.43 -79.29 36.00
CA ASP A 156 3.34 -79.69 37.08
C ASP A 156 2.57 -80.08 38.37
N ALA A 157 1.56 -79.30 38.76
CA ALA A 157 0.71 -79.60 39.93
C ALA A 157 -0.01 -80.94 39.78
N PHE A 158 -0.53 -81.23 38.58
CA PHE A 158 -1.21 -82.48 38.28
C PHE A 158 -0.25 -83.68 38.37
N VAL A 159 0.95 -83.57 37.80
CA VAL A 159 1.98 -84.62 37.87
C VAL A 159 2.39 -84.90 39.32
N ILE A 160 2.65 -83.86 40.12
CA ILE A 160 3.05 -84.00 41.52
C ILE A 160 1.91 -84.62 42.34
N THR A 161 0.67 -84.20 42.11
CA THR A 161 -0.51 -84.73 42.80
C THR A 161 -0.71 -86.21 42.51
N ASN A 162 -0.58 -86.63 41.25
CA ASN A 162 -0.67 -88.04 40.90
C ASN A 162 0.44 -88.85 41.57
N ASP A 163 1.68 -88.37 41.55
CA ASP A 163 2.79 -89.04 42.20
C ASP A 163 2.56 -89.20 43.72
N ILE A 164 2.10 -88.14 44.38
CA ILE A 164 1.73 -88.19 45.80
C ILE A 164 0.57 -89.16 46.03
N ASN A 165 -0.50 -89.09 45.23
CA ASN A 165 -1.63 -90.00 45.38
C ASN A 165 -1.20 -91.47 45.21
N PHE A 166 -0.36 -91.80 44.23
CA PHE A 166 0.07 -93.19 44.01
C PHE A 166 1.07 -93.69 45.07
N ASN A 167 1.98 -92.84 45.54
CA ASN A 167 3.12 -93.26 46.38
C ASN A 167 2.97 -92.94 47.88
N VAL A 168 1.93 -92.19 48.27
CA VAL A 168 1.69 -91.75 49.65
C VAL A 168 0.37 -92.32 50.17
N SER A 169 0.46 -93.05 51.28
CA SER A 169 -0.69 -93.52 52.07
C SER A 169 -0.97 -92.55 53.24
N PRO A 170 -2.19 -92.49 53.81
CA PRO A 170 -2.50 -91.67 55.00
C PRO A 170 -1.57 -91.86 56.21
N ILE A 171 -0.88 -93.00 56.31
CA ILE A 171 0.04 -93.35 57.43
C ILE A 171 1.49 -92.93 57.11
N THR A 172 1.76 -92.32 55.96
CA THR A 172 3.12 -91.99 55.51
C THR A 172 3.74 -90.88 56.36
N ASP A 173 5.01 -91.05 56.73
CA ASP A 173 5.79 -90.02 57.43
C ASP A 173 5.84 -88.72 56.59
N PRO A 174 5.44 -87.56 57.15
CA PRO A 174 5.57 -86.25 56.51
C PRO A 174 6.96 -85.95 55.93
N ARG A 175 8.04 -86.53 56.49
CA ARG A 175 9.40 -86.39 55.93
C ARG A 175 9.54 -87.00 54.54
N ARG A 176 8.87 -88.13 54.27
CA ARG A 176 8.88 -88.78 52.96
C ARG A 176 8.11 -87.98 51.92
N ILE A 177 6.99 -87.35 52.32
CA ILE A 177 6.26 -86.41 51.47
C ILE A 177 7.15 -85.21 51.14
N GLY A 178 7.88 -84.67 52.13
CA GLY A 178 8.85 -83.59 51.92
C GLY A 178 9.97 -83.94 50.92
N GLN A 179 10.49 -85.17 50.94
CA GLN A 179 11.48 -85.65 49.97
C GLN A 179 10.93 -85.69 48.53
N ILE A 180 9.71 -86.20 48.36
CA ILE A 180 9.01 -86.23 47.05
C ILE A 180 8.81 -84.79 46.54
N LEU A 181 8.32 -83.90 47.40
CA LEU A 181 8.14 -82.49 47.06
C LEU A 181 9.46 -81.81 46.67
N SER A 182 10.55 -82.12 47.38
CA SER A 182 11.88 -81.55 47.09
C SER A 182 12.42 -82.02 45.75
N HIS A 183 12.22 -83.30 45.42
CA HIS A 183 12.62 -83.85 44.13
C HIS A 183 11.88 -83.19 42.97
N HIS A 184 10.54 -83.07 43.07
CA HIS A 184 9.76 -82.38 42.03
C HIS A 184 10.05 -80.89 41.96
N ALA A 185 10.25 -80.23 43.11
CA ALA A 185 10.57 -78.81 43.13
C ALA A 185 11.89 -78.52 42.42
N ALA A 186 12.92 -79.35 42.63
CA ALA A 186 14.21 -79.21 41.95
C ALA A 186 14.12 -79.49 40.44
N LEU A 187 13.41 -80.55 40.02
CA LEU A 187 13.28 -80.91 38.61
C LEU A 187 12.46 -79.91 37.78
N ARG A 188 11.53 -79.21 38.42
CA ARG A 188 10.53 -78.34 37.75
C ARG A 188 10.74 -76.87 38.03
N THR A 189 11.88 -76.52 38.64
CA THR A 189 12.24 -75.15 39.02
C THR A 189 11.12 -74.47 39.80
N LEU A 190 10.49 -75.21 40.73
CA LEU A 190 9.48 -74.66 41.62
C LEU A 190 10.21 -73.97 42.78
N SER A 191 9.77 -72.76 43.08
CA SER A 191 10.31 -71.96 44.17
C SER A 191 9.84 -72.49 45.52
N GLU A 192 8.63 -73.05 45.57
CA GLU A 192 8.08 -73.67 46.77
C GLU A 192 7.08 -74.77 46.41
N ALA A 193 7.06 -75.84 47.21
CA ALA A 193 6.09 -76.92 47.11
C ALA A 193 5.68 -77.35 48.54
N LEU A 194 4.39 -77.33 48.83
CA LEU A 194 3.80 -77.50 50.15
C LEU A 194 2.62 -78.46 50.07
N VAL A 195 2.45 -79.30 51.09
CA VAL A 195 1.15 -79.89 51.41
C VAL A 195 0.57 -79.13 52.59
N ILE A 196 -0.66 -78.64 52.47
CA ILE A 196 -1.38 -77.88 53.49
C ILE A 196 -2.70 -78.54 53.84
N ASP A 197 -3.25 -78.25 55.02
CA ASP A 197 -4.63 -78.59 55.37
C ASP A 197 -5.64 -77.51 54.95
N GLY A 198 -6.94 -77.77 55.12
CA GLY A 198 -8.01 -76.81 54.79
C GLY A 198 -7.98 -75.52 55.63
N SER A 199 -7.18 -75.49 56.70
CA SER A 199 -6.92 -74.29 57.50
C SER A 199 -5.71 -73.48 57.00
N GLY A 200 -4.98 -73.97 55.99
CA GLY A 200 -3.78 -73.36 55.43
C GLY A 200 -2.48 -73.71 56.16
N ARG A 201 -2.52 -74.61 57.15
CA ARG A 201 -1.34 -75.03 57.92
C ARG A 201 -0.53 -76.05 57.12
N VAL A 202 0.79 -75.90 57.10
CA VAL A 202 1.70 -76.76 56.34
C VAL A 202 1.88 -78.12 57.02
N LEU A 203 1.52 -79.19 56.32
CA LEU A 203 1.67 -80.60 56.71
C LEU A 203 3.02 -81.17 56.25
N ALA A 204 3.46 -80.82 55.04
CA ALA A 204 4.76 -81.20 54.48
C ALA A 204 5.29 -80.09 53.54
N ARG A 205 6.60 -80.03 53.33
CA ARG A 205 7.25 -78.98 52.54
C ARG A 205 8.48 -79.51 51.80
N SER A 206 8.85 -78.87 50.71
CA SER A 206 10.16 -79.05 50.09
C SER A 206 11.29 -78.48 50.98
N GLU A 207 12.51 -78.98 50.80
CA GLU A 207 13.68 -78.66 51.64
C GLU A 207 14.00 -77.16 51.70
N PHE A 208 13.82 -76.44 50.60
CA PHE A 208 14.11 -75.00 50.50
C PHE A 208 12.87 -74.10 50.72
N SER A 209 11.76 -74.66 51.21
CA SER A 209 10.54 -73.92 51.54
C SER A 209 10.54 -73.50 53.01
N PHE A 210 10.47 -72.18 53.24
CA PHE A 210 10.49 -71.59 54.58
C PHE A 210 9.09 -71.16 55.08
N SER A 211 8.04 -71.27 54.25
CA SER A 211 6.69 -70.84 54.62
C SER A 211 6.09 -71.72 55.71
N VAL A 212 5.57 -71.12 56.79
CA VAL A 212 4.94 -71.85 57.91
C VAL A 212 3.44 -72.06 57.67
N ARG A 213 2.83 -71.20 56.86
CA ARG A 213 1.42 -71.19 56.48
C ARG A 213 1.33 -70.72 55.03
N ALA A 214 0.37 -71.26 54.27
CA ALA A 214 0.07 -70.73 52.95
C ALA A 214 -0.91 -69.57 53.07
N ASP A 215 -0.46 -68.36 52.74
CA ASP A 215 -1.26 -67.14 52.84
C ASP A 215 -1.93 -66.76 51.51
N GLY A 216 -3.07 -66.09 51.60
CA GLY A 216 -3.78 -65.53 50.43
C GLY A 216 -4.53 -66.56 49.57
N ILE A 217 -5.00 -67.65 50.18
CA ILE A 217 -5.93 -68.62 49.57
C ILE A 217 -7.35 -68.26 50.03
N SER A 218 -8.25 -67.97 49.10
CA SER A 218 -9.63 -67.62 49.44
C SER A 218 -10.47 -68.89 49.69
N ALA A 219 -11.59 -68.75 50.41
CA ALA A 219 -12.54 -69.86 50.56
C ALA A 219 -13.08 -70.35 49.20
N ALA A 220 -13.20 -69.44 48.22
CA ALA A 220 -13.60 -69.79 46.86
C ALA A 220 -12.56 -70.68 46.15
N ASP A 221 -11.27 -70.53 46.46
CA ASP A 221 -10.22 -71.37 45.88
C ASP A 221 -10.30 -72.80 46.42
N PHE A 222 -10.50 -72.97 47.73
CA PHE A 222 -10.73 -74.28 48.35
C PHE A 222 -12.00 -74.97 47.80
N GLU A 223 -13.09 -74.24 47.61
CA GLU A 223 -14.30 -74.76 46.98
C GLU A 223 -14.07 -75.27 45.54
N ARG A 224 -13.25 -74.55 44.76
CA ARG A 224 -12.89 -74.98 43.40
C ARG A 224 -12.09 -76.28 43.40
N VAL A 225 -11.05 -76.38 44.24
CA VAL A 225 -10.24 -77.60 44.29
C VAL A 225 -10.97 -78.79 44.92
N ASN A 226 -11.94 -78.53 45.81
CA ASN A 226 -12.82 -79.57 46.33
C ASN A 226 -13.75 -80.19 45.27
N ARG A 227 -14.07 -79.46 44.20
CA ARG A 227 -14.79 -79.97 43.02
C ARG A 227 -13.89 -80.71 42.03
N GLY A 228 -12.59 -80.86 42.32
CA GLY A 228 -11.62 -81.50 41.43
C GLY A 228 -11.00 -80.57 40.38
N GLU A 229 -11.22 -79.26 40.47
CA GLU A 229 -10.54 -78.27 39.62
C GLU A 229 -9.14 -77.93 40.18
N ILE A 230 -8.27 -77.31 39.37
CA ILE A 230 -7.02 -76.71 39.85
C ILE A 230 -7.23 -75.21 39.98
N ALA A 231 -6.96 -74.66 41.17
CA ALA A 231 -7.07 -73.21 41.40
C ALA A 231 -5.71 -72.55 41.21
N ILE A 232 -5.62 -71.60 40.28
CA ILE A 232 -4.45 -70.72 40.15
C ILE A 232 -4.64 -69.54 41.10
N LEU A 233 -3.69 -69.35 42.00
CA LEU A 233 -3.72 -68.30 43.02
C LEU A 233 -2.85 -67.11 42.56
N GLY A 234 -3.31 -65.89 42.86
CA GLY A 234 -2.61 -64.65 42.52
C GLY A 234 -3.25 -63.86 41.37
N SER A 235 -2.80 -62.62 41.21
CA SER A 235 -3.26 -61.71 40.16
C SER A 235 -2.62 -62.02 38.80
N ARG A 236 -3.17 -61.44 37.72
CA ARG A 236 -2.64 -61.61 36.36
C ARG A 236 -1.22 -61.08 36.18
N THR A 237 -0.72 -60.29 37.12
CA THR A 237 0.57 -59.59 37.10
C THR A 237 1.41 -59.84 38.34
N ASP A 238 1.08 -60.86 39.15
CA ASP A 238 1.89 -61.22 40.31
C ASP A 238 3.27 -61.74 39.90
N GLU A 239 4.27 -61.45 40.74
CA GLU A 239 5.66 -61.91 40.58
C GLU A 239 5.82 -63.42 40.81
N ARG A 240 4.74 -64.08 41.25
CA ARG A 240 4.68 -65.51 41.52
C ARG A 240 3.38 -66.10 41.00
N ILE A 241 3.49 -67.28 40.40
CA ILE A 241 2.35 -68.07 39.97
C ILE A 241 2.23 -69.23 40.94
N ARG A 242 1.04 -69.44 41.48
CA ARG A 242 0.75 -70.50 42.44
C ARG A 242 -0.39 -71.37 41.94
N ALA A 243 -0.29 -72.68 42.14
CA ALA A 243 -1.35 -73.62 41.85
C ALA A 243 -1.71 -74.39 43.13
N LEU A 244 -3.02 -74.49 43.40
CA LEU A 244 -3.61 -75.27 44.47
C LEU A 244 -4.40 -76.42 43.86
N ILE A 245 -4.24 -77.62 44.42
CA ILE A 245 -4.95 -78.83 44.00
C ILE A 245 -5.18 -79.74 45.20
N LYS A 246 -6.32 -80.44 45.24
CA LYS A 246 -6.65 -81.39 46.31
C LYS A 246 -5.93 -82.72 46.13
N LEU A 247 -5.40 -83.27 47.22
CA LEU A 247 -4.87 -84.63 47.26
C LEU A 247 -6.00 -85.60 47.55
N ALA A 248 -6.22 -86.59 46.69
CA ALA A 248 -7.37 -87.48 46.79
C ALA A 248 -7.21 -88.53 47.89
N ASN A 249 -5.97 -88.97 48.15
CA ASN A 249 -5.68 -90.07 49.06
C ASN A 249 -5.38 -89.61 50.50
N LEU A 250 -5.43 -88.31 50.77
CA LEU A 250 -5.16 -87.70 52.07
C LEU A 250 -6.39 -86.89 52.51
N VAL A 251 -6.80 -87.06 53.77
CA VAL A 251 -7.94 -86.32 54.33
C VAL A 251 -7.54 -84.88 54.57
N ASP A 252 -8.33 -83.95 54.06
CA ASP A 252 -8.14 -82.51 54.22
C ASP A 252 -6.71 -82.06 53.86
N ALA A 253 -6.19 -82.50 52.71
CA ALA A 253 -4.85 -82.16 52.26
C ALA A 253 -4.84 -81.61 50.83
N TYR A 254 -4.08 -80.54 50.64
CA TYR A 254 -3.97 -79.81 49.39
C TYR A 254 -2.50 -79.57 49.06
N LEU A 255 -2.13 -79.76 47.80
CA LEU A 255 -0.83 -79.39 47.28
C LEU A 255 -0.87 -77.93 46.83
N VAL A 256 0.09 -77.14 47.30
CA VAL A 256 0.40 -75.80 46.79
C VAL A 256 1.78 -75.86 46.17
N ILE A 257 1.89 -75.45 44.91
CA ILE A 257 3.18 -75.21 44.28
C ILE A 257 3.27 -73.76 43.81
N GLU A 258 4.49 -73.21 43.88
CA GLU A 258 4.79 -71.82 43.54
C GLU A 258 6.00 -71.76 42.60
N ARG A 259 5.92 -70.86 41.61
CA ARG A 259 7.01 -70.49 40.72
C ARG A 259 7.13 -68.97 40.65
N PHE A 260 8.31 -68.45 40.93
CA PHE A 260 8.64 -67.05 40.63
C PHE A 260 8.76 -66.81 39.13
N VAL A 261 8.18 -65.72 38.67
CA VAL A 261 8.45 -65.16 37.35
C VAL A 261 9.58 -64.14 37.52
N ASP A 262 10.52 -64.08 36.58
CA ASP A 262 11.62 -63.10 36.63
C ASP A 262 11.02 -61.67 36.79
N PRO A 263 11.38 -60.94 37.86
CA PRO A 263 10.88 -59.58 38.09
C PRO A 263 11.13 -58.64 36.91
N LYS A 264 12.17 -58.88 36.10
CA LYS A 264 12.43 -58.13 34.87
C LYS A 264 11.29 -58.31 33.87
N VAL A 265 10.78 -59.53 33.72
CA VAL A 265 9.66 -59.83 32.81
C VAL A 265 8.42 -59.10 33.27
N ILE A 266 8.06 -59.21 34.56
CA ILE A 266 6.90 -58.49 35.12
C ILE A 266 7.03 -56.97 34.92
N ALA A 267 8.23 -56.41 35.15
CA ALA A 267 8.50 -55.01 34.89
C ALA A 267 8.34 -54.63 33.41
N HIS A 268 8.73 -55.51 32.47
CA HIS A 268 8.51 -55.28 31.04
C HIS A 268 7.04 -55.32 30.66
N ILE A 269 6.27 -56.28 31.18
CA ILE A 269 4.82 -56.38 30.95
C ILE A 269 4.13 -55.10 31.42
N LYS A 270 4.43 -54.64 32.65
CA LYS A 270 3.87 -53.39 33.19
C LYS A 270 4.22 -52.17 32.33
N ARG A 271 5.47 -52.06 31.85
CA ARG A 271 5.87 -50.98 30.93
C ARG A 271 5.11 -51.04 29.60
N ILE A 272 4.83 -52.24 29.09
CA ILE A 272 4.05 -52.42 27.86
C ILE A 272 2.59 -52.03 28.11
N GLU A 273 1.98 -52.46 29.21
CA GLU A 273 0.62 -52.05 29.61
C GLU A 273 0.51 -50.52 29.74
N ASP A 274 1.46 -49.89 30.43
CA ASP A 274 1.52 -48.43 30.56
C ASP A 274 1.69 -47.75 29.18
N ALA A 275 2.52 -48.30 28.30
CA ALA A 275 2.74 -47.76 26.95
C ALA A 275 1.50 -47.90 26.07
N VAL A 276 0.82 -49.05 26.11
CA VAL A 276 -0.44 -49.32 25.39
C VAL A 276 -1.51 -48.35 25.88
N GLY A 277 -1.67 -48.18 27.20
CA GLY A 277 -2.66 -47.26 27.78
C GLY A 277 -2.40 -45.80 27.38
N ARG A 278 -1.14 -45.36 27.38
CA ARG A 278 -0.76 -44.03 26.86
C ARG A 278 -1.05 -43.87 25.38
N TYR A 279 -0.72 -44.88 24.56
CA TYR A 279 -1.01 -44.87 23.14
C TYR A 279 -2.52 -44.78 22.86
N GLN A 280 -3.34 -45.59 23.53
CA GLN A 280 -4.80 -45.56 23.41
C GLN A 280 -5.39 -44.21 23.83
N THR A 281 -4.87 -43.60 24.90
CA THR A 281 -5.30 -42.26 25.33
C THR A 281 -4.97 -41.21 24.27
N MET A 282 -3.75 -41.25 23.71
CA MET A 282 -3.35 -40.35 22.62
C MET A 282 -4.15 -40.58 21.34
N GLU A 283 -4.47 -41.84 21.03
CA GLU A 283 -5.28 -42.22 19.87
C GLU A 283 -6.73 -41.74 20.02
N GLN A 284 -7.33 -41.84 21.22
CA GLN A 284 -8.64 -41.25 21.51
C GLN A 284 -8.63 -39.71 21.39
N GLN A 285 -7.53 -39.08 21.80
CA GLN A 285 -7.34 -37.63 21.68
C GLN A 285 -6.85 -37.19 20.30
N ARG A 286 -6.58 -38.11 19.37
CA ARG A 286 -6.00 -37.82 18.04
C ARG A 286 -6.80 -36.76 17.30
N SER A 287 -8.13 -36.91 17.26
CA SER A 287 -9.01 -35.97 16.58
C SER A 287 -8.93 -34.58 17.22
N GLY A 288 -8.94 -34.50 18.56
CA GLY A 288 -8.82 -33.24 19.29
C GLY A 288 -7.46 -32.55 19.07
N ILE A 289 -6.37 -33.30 19.10
CA ILE A 289 -5.01 -32.81 18.82
C ILE A 289 -4.93 -32.32 17.36
N GLN A 290 -5.40 -33.11 16.41
CA GLN A 290 -5.40 -32.77 14.99
C GLN A 290 -6.24 -31.51 14.72
N ILE A 291 -7.46 -31.43 15.23
CA ILE A 291 -8.34 -30.26 15.10
C ILE A 291 -7.70 -29.03 15.72
N SER A 292 -7.09 -29.15 16.90
CA SER A 292 -6.45 -28.02 17.59
C SER A 292 -5.25 -27.48 16.79
N PHE A 293 -4.39 -28.38 16.28
CA PHE A 293 -3.27 -28.00 15.40
C PHE A 293 -3.74 -27.34 14.10
N VAL A 294 -4.74 -27.92 13.42
CA VAL A 294 -5.30 -27.37 12.19
C VAL A 294 -5.94 -26.01 12.47
N MET A 295 -6.72 -25.87 13.55
CA MET A 295 -7.39 -24.64 13.92
C MET A 295 -6.39 -23.51 14.17
N ILE A 296 -5.35 -23.75 14.96
CA ILE A 296 -4.32 -22.75 15.24
C ILE A 296 -3.59 -22.36 13.97
N PHE A 297 -3.21 -23.35 13.16
CA PHE A 297 -2.56 -23.07 11.91
C PHE A 297 -3.45 -22.22 10.97
N VAL A 298 -4.76 -22.52 10.91
CA VAL A 298 -5.75 -21.71 10.18
C VAL A 298 -5.87 -20.29 10.76
N VAL A 299 -5.93 -20.13 12.09
CA VAL A 299 -6.02 -18.81 12.73
C VAL A 299 -4.77 -17.98 12.42
N VAL A 300 -3.58 -18.54 12.60
CA VAL A 300 -2.31 -17.85 12.28
C VAL A 300 -2.22 -17.54 10.79
N ALA A 301 -2.59 -18.48 9.92
CA ALA A 301 -2.61 -18.25 8.47
C ALA A 301 -3.59 -17.13 8.09
N LEU A 302 -4.78 -17.08 8.69
CA LEU A 302 -5.76 -16.01 8.47
C LEU A 302 -5.27 -14.65 8.99
N LEU A 303 -4.61 -14.62 10.16
CA LEU A 303 -3.99 -13.40 10.69
C LEU A 303 -2.93 -12.86 9.72
N LEU A 304 -2.02 -13.71 9.27
CA LEU A 304 -0.98 -13.34 8.31
C LEU A 304 -1.58 -12.93 6.96
N LEU A 305 -2.61 -13.63 6.49
CA LEU A 305 -3.33 -13.30 5.27
C LEU A 305 -3.99 -11.92 5.35
N LEU A 306 -4.73 -11.65 6.43
CA LEU A 306 -5.39 -10.35 6.63
C LEU A 306 -4.36 -9.23 6.80
N ALA A 307 -3.26 -9.47 7.52
CA ALA A 307 -2.16 -8.53 7.64
C ALA A 307 -1.54 -8.23 6.27
N ALA A 308 -1.29 -9.25 5.44
CA ALA A 308 -0.73 -9.10 4.10
C ALA A 308 -1.67 -8.34 3.16
N ILE A 309 -2.97 -8.68 3.15
CA ILE A 309 -4.01 -7.95 2.41
C ILE A 309 -4.04 -6.49 2.86
N TRP A 310 -4.00 -6.25 4.17
CA TRP A 310 -4.05 -4.90 4.72
C TRP A 310 -2.83 -4.06 4.33
N ILE A 311 -1.61 -4.63 4.42
CA ILE A 311 -0.38 -3.98 3.96
C ILE A 311 -0.47 -3.68 2.47
N GLY A 312 -0.88 -4.65 1.64
CA GLY A 312 -1.03 -4.49 0.20
C GLY A 312 -2.04 -3.38 -0.17
N LEU A 313 -3.18 -3.31 0.51
CA LEU A 313 -4.16 -2.24 0.35
C LEU A 313 -3.60 -0.86 0.72
N THR A 314 -2.79 -0.81 1.78
CA THR A 314 -2.20 0.44 2.27
C THR A 314 -1.16 0.98 1.28
N VAL A 315 -0.22 0.13 0.85
CA VAL A 315 0.81 0.47 -0.15
C VAL A 315 0.16 0.89 -1.47
N SER A 316 -0.82 0.11 -1.95
CA SER A 316 -1.56 0.43 -3.17
C SER A 316 -2.20 1.82 -3.11
N THR A 317 -2.77 2.19 -1.96
CA THR A 317 -3.41 3.50 -1.83
C THR A 317 -2.40 4.64 -1.67
N GLN A 318 -1.28 4.41 -1.00
CA GLN A 318 -0.20 5.40 -0.89
C GLN A 318 0.38 5.75 -2.27
N LEU A 319 0.51 4.76 -3.16
CA LEU A 319 0.98 4.96 -4.53
C LEU A 319 -0.10 5.59 -5.43
N ALA A 320 -1.35 5.12 -5.33
CA ALA A 320 -2.41 5.59 -6.22
C ALA A 320 -2.84 7.03 -5.96
N LYS A 321 -2.93 7.47 -4.69
CA LYS A 321 -3.48 8.79 -4.33
C LYS A 321 -2.73 9.96 -5.00
N PRO A 322 -1.40 10.09 -4.88
CA PRO A 322 -0.67 11.19 -5.51
C PRO A 322 -0.77 11.17 -7.04
N ILE A 323 -0.77 9.98 -7.65
CA ILE A 323 -0.91 9.82 -9.10
C ILE A 323 -2.27 10.34 -9.56
N ILE A 324 -3.34 10.00 -8.84
CA ILE A 324 -4.69 10.49 -9.12
C ILE A 324 -4.77 12.01 -8.95
N SER A 325 -4.15 12.55 -7.90
CA SER A 325 -4.07 14.00 -7.69
C SER A 325 -3.34 14.70 -8.84
N LEU A 326 -2.22 14.15 -9.33
CA LEU A 326 -1.50 14.66 -10.50
C LEU A 326 -2.34 14.63 -11.76
N ILE A 327 -3.04 13.51 -12.04
CA ILE A 327 -3.93 13.40 -13.20
C ILE A 327 -5.03 14.46 -13.12
N SER A 328 -5.68 14.62 -11.96
CA SER A 328 -6.74 15.61 -11.79
C SER A 328 -6.25 17.06 -11.91
N ALA A 329 -5.03 17.34 -11.44
CA ALA A 329 -4.42 18.66 -11.58
C ALA A 329 -4.01 18.94 -13.02
N ALA A 330 -3.45 17.97 -13.72
CA ALA A 330 -3.12 18.09 -15.14
C ALA A 330 -4.37 18.37 -15.99
N GLU A 331 -5.49 17.71 -15.69
CA GLU A 331 -6.77 17.97 -16.37
C GLU A 331 -7.29 19.39 -16.12
N ARG A 332 -7.21 19.90 -14.88
CA ARG A 332 -7.55 21.31 -14.57
C ARG A 332 -6.63 22.32 -15.27
N VAL A 333 -5.32 22.04 -15.33
CA VAL A 333 -4.36 22.86 -16.09
C VAL A 333 -4.73 22.89 -17.57
N SER A 334 -5.13 21.75 -18.14
CA SER A 334 -5.56 21.68 -19.55
C SER A 334 -6.83 22.50 -19.84
N GLN A 335 -7.65 22.74 -18.81
CA GLN A 335 -8.84 23.59 -18.87
C GLN A 335 -8.53 25.09 -18.61
N GLY A 336 -7.25 25.45 -18.45
CA GLY A 336 -6.80 26.83 -18.26
C GLY A 336 -6.61 27.26 -16.79
N ASP A 337 -6.87 26.39 -15.82
CA ASP A 337 -6.64 26.69 -14.41
C ASP A 337 -5.18 26.41 -14.01
N LEU A 338 -4.31 27.41 -14.18
CA LEU A 338 -2.90 27.35 -13.79
C LEU A 338 -2.65 27.57 -12.29
N SER A 339 -3.70 27.81 -11.50
CA SER A 339 -3.59 28.02 -10.05
C SER A 339 -3.53 26.73 -9.25
N VAL A 340 -3.92 25.60 -9.87
CA VAL A 340 -3.91 24.30 -9.20
C VAL A 340 -2.49 23.89 -8.81
N ARG A 341 -2.36 23.33 -7.60
CA ARG A 341 -1.11 22.78 -7.07
C ARG A 341 -1.38 21.40 -6.50
N VAL A 342 -0.41 20.51 -6.65
CA VAL A 342 -0.46 19.15 -6.11
C VAL A 342 0.32 19.12 -4.80
N ASP A 343 -0.29 18.53 -3.77
CA ASP A 343 0.31 18.41 -2.45
C ASP A 343 1.55 17.50 -2.49
N THR A 344 2.57 17.85 -1.71
CA THR A 344 3.89 17.18 -1.68
C THR A 344 4.22 16.56 -0.33
N ALA A 345 3.37 16.75 0.70
CA ALA A 345 3.68 16.32 2.06
C ALA A 345 3.64 14.79 2.28
N ASP A 346 2.87 14.07 1.46
CA ASP A 346 2.57 12.64 1.66
C ASP A 346 3.14 11.70 0.56
N SER A 347 3.93 12.23 -0.38
CA SER A 347 4.41 11.46 -1.53
C SER A 347 5.79 10.83 -1.31
N VAL A 348 5.95 9.60 -1.82
CA VAL A 348 7.22 8.87 -1.92
C VAL A 348 8.22 9.69 -2.73
N ASP A 349 9.53 9.63 -2.44
CA ASP A 349 10.56 10.53 -2.98
C ASP A 349 10.45 10.81 -4.49
N GLU A 350 10.28 9.79 -5.33
CA GLU A 350 10.17 9.95 -6.79
C GLU A 350 8.86 10.62 -7.20
N ILE A 351 7.76 10.27 -6.55
CA ILE A 351 6.45 10.90 -6.80
C ILE A 351 6.46 12.35 -6.28
N GLY A 352 7.10 12.60 -5.15
CA GLY A 352 7.30 13.94 -4.61
C GLY A 352 8.14 14.81 -5.56
N ALA A 353 9.18 14.23 -6.18
CA ALA A 353 9.96 14.91 -7.22
C ALA A 353 9.09 15.27 -8.44
N LEU A 354 8.24 14.36 -8.90
CA LEU A 354 7.29 14.61 -9.99
C LEU A 354 6.27 15.70 -9.63
N SER A 355 5.70 15.68 -8.43
CA SER A 355 4.78 16.72 -7.95
C SER A 355 5.44 18.10 -7.87
N ARG A 356 6.70 18.18 -7.42
CA ARG A 356 7.47 19.43 -7.43
C ARG A 356 7.73 19.92 -8.86
N ALA A 357 8.15 19.04 -9.76
CA ALA A 357 8.37 19.39 -11.16
C ALA A 357 7.08 19.91 -11.84
N PHE A 358 5.94 19.26 -11.58
CA PHE A 358 4.63 19.70 -12.06
C PHE A 358 4.24 21.08 -11.52
N ASN A 359 4.41 21.33 -10.22
CA ASN A 359 4.13 22.62 -9.60
C ASN A 359 5.03 23.74 -10.14
N ASN A 360 6.31 23.44 -10.43
CA ASN A 360 7.22 24.40 -11.04
C ASN A 360 6.80 24.76 -12.46
N MET A 361 6.51 23.75 -13.30
CA MET A 361 6.04 23.96 -14.68
C MET A 361 4.75 24.79 -14.72
N THR A 362 3.78 24.50 -13.86
CA THR A 362 2.52 25.27 -13.80
C THR A 362 2.71 26.68 -13.23
N GLY A 363 3.70 26.89 -12.35
CA GLY A 363 4.14 28.22 -11.94
C GLY A 363 4.73 29.03 -13.09
N GLU A 364 5.62 28.41 -13.87
CA GLU A 364 6.27 29.04 -15.01
C GLU A 364 5.26 29.43 -16.09
N LEU A 365 4.33 28.52 -16.43
CA LEU A 365 3.24 28.79 -17.37
C LEU A 365 2.38 29.96 -16.91
N LYS A 366 2.04 30.01 -15.62
CA LYS A 366 1.24 31.10 -15.04
C LYS A 366 1.97 32.43 -15.18
N SER A 367 3.24 32.49 -14.79
CA SER A 367 4.07 33.68 -14.90
C SER A 367 4.23 34.13 -16.35
N THR A 368 4.38 33.19 -17.28
CA THR A 368 4.49 33.47 -18.72
C THR A 368 3.19 34.06 -19.26
N GLN A 369 2.03 33.49 -18.89
CA GLN A 369 0.74 34.01 -19.31
C GLN A 369 0.46 35.41 -18.74
N GLU A 370 0.78 35.64 -17.46
CA GLU A 370 0.66 36.97 -16.84
C GLU A 370 1.58 37.98 -17.54
N GLY A 371 2.84 37.62 -17.82
CA GLY A 371 3.77 38.47 -18.56
C GLY A 371 3.31 38.79 -19.99
N LEU A 372 2.69 37.83 -20.68
CA LEU A 372 2.09 38.05 -22.02
C LEU A 372 0.90 39.00 -21.96
N ILE A 373 0.05 38.90 -20.94
CA ILE A 373 -1.10 39.79 -20.74
C ILE A 373 -0.61 41.21 -20.46
N ASP A 374 0.39 41.37 -19.58
CA ASP A 374 0.97 42.68 -19.25
C ASP A 374 1.65 43.32 -20.47
N ALA A 375 2.42 42.54 -21.25
CA ALA A 375 3.04 43.02 -22.49
C ALA A 375 2.00 43.46 -23.53
N ASN A 376 0.90 42.71 -23.67
CA ASN A 376 -0.18 43.07 -24.59
C ASN A 376 -0.87 44.38 -24.15
N ARG A 377 -1.10 44.54 -22.84
CA ARG A 377 -1.64 45.79 -22.29
C ARG A 377 -0.71 46.98 -22.54
N GLU A 378 0.60 46.80 -22.36
CA GLU A 378 1.59 47.85 -22.66
C GLU A 378 1.57 48.22 -24.15
N LEU A 379 1.47 47.24 -25.05
CA LEU A 379 1.34 47.49 -26.50
C LEU A 379 0.08 48.28 -26.83
N ASP A 380 -1.07 47.95 -26.24
CA ASP A 380 -2.33 48.66 -26.45
C ASP A 380 -2.30 50.09 -25.89
N GLU A 381 -1.63 50.32 -24.76
CA GLU A 381 -1.41 51.65 -24.20
C GLU A 381 -0.49 52.49 -25.10
N ARG A 382 0.62 51.91 -25.58
CA ARG A 382 1.53 52.56 -26.54
C ARG A 382 0.82 52.89 -27.86
N ARG A 383 0.02 51.97 -28.40
CA ARG A 383 -0.76 52.18 -29.63
C ARG A 383 -1.71 53.36 -29.48
N ARG A 384 -2.52 53.38 -28.42
CA ARG A 384 -3.47 54.47 -28.15
C ARG A 384 -2.77 55.82 -27.95
N PHE A 385 -1.61 55.82 -27.29
CA PHE A 385 -0.80 57.02 -27.14
C PHE A 385 -0.36 57.56 -28.52
N THR A 386 0.20 56.72 -29.39
CA THR A 386 0.63 57.11 -30.74
C THR A 386 -0.54 57.63 -31.58
N GLU A 387 -1.70 56.96 -31.57
CA GLU A 387 -2.91 57.43 -32.27
C GLU A 387 -3.37 58.80 -31.75
N THR A 388 -3.32 59.03 -30.43
CA THR A 388 -3.69 60.31 -29.81
C THR A 388 -2.73 61.42 -30.21
N VAL A 389 -1.41 61.15 -30.18
CA VAL A 389 -0.38 62.11 -30.60
C VAL A 389 -0.55 62.48 -32.07
N LEU A 390 -0.73 61.51 -32.96
CA LEU A 390 -0.93 61.76 -34.39
C LEU A 390 -2.18 62.58 -34.68
N THR A 391 -3.25 62.39 -33.91
CA THR A 391 -4.50 63.18 -34.04
C THR A 391 -4.35 64.62 -33.54
N GLY A 392 -3.46 64.87 -32.58
CA GLY A 392 -3.27 66.21 -31.98
C GLY A 392 -2.31 67.14 -32.73
N VAL A 393 -1.56 66.63 -33.72
CA VAL A 393 -0.59 67.42 -34.50
C VAL A 393 -1.30 68.14 -35.65
N SER A 394 -1.08 69.46 -35.80
CA SER A 394 -1.66 70.28 -36.86
C SER A 394 -1.10 69.99 -38.26
N ALA A 395 0.10 69.40 -38.33
CA ALA A 395 0.72 68.93 -39.56
C ALA A 395 -0.02 67.71 -40.11
N GLY A 396 -0.09 67.59 -41.42
CA GLY A 396 -0.52 66.35 -42.07
C GLY A 396 0.59 65.30 -41.98
N VAL A 397 0.25 64.09 -41.54
CA VAL A 397 1.14 62.92 -41.49
C VAL A 397 0.49 61.77 -42.24
N ILE A 398 1.20 61.18 -43.19
CA ILE A 398 0.80 60.01 -43.98
C ILE A 398 1.92 58.97 -43.92
N GLY A 399 1.64 57.79 -43.41
CA GLY A 399 2.53 56.63 -43.52
C GLY A 399 2.23 55.85 -44.79
N LEU A 400 3.26 55.50 -45.54
CA LEU A 400 3.22 54.68 -46.74
C LEU A 400 3.91 53.34 -46.52
N ASP A 401 3.48 52.30 -47.22
CA ASP A 401 4.21 51.04 -47.28
C ASP A 401 5.49 51.13 -48.15
N LYS A 402 6.25 50.03 -48.21
CA LYS A 402 7.47 49.92 -49.02
C LYS A 402 7.28 50.22 -50.52
N ASP A 403 6.05 50.05 -51.03
CA ASP A 403 5.69 50.24 -52.43
C ASP A 403 5.08 51.65 -52.68
N GLY A 404 5.07 52.52 -51.66
CA GLY A 404 4.58 53.90 -51.75
C GLY A 404 3.05 54.03 -51.71
N ARG A 405 2.34 53.03 -51.20
CA ARG A 405 0.88 53.05 -51.03
C ARG A 405 0.49 53.56 -49.65
N VAL A 406 -0.63 54.27 -49.57
CA VAL A 406 -1.13 54.84 -48.31
C VAL A 406 -1.45 53.72 -47.32
N HIS A 407 -0.78 53.72 -46.16
CA HIS A 407 -0.97 52.72 -45.10
C HIS A 407 -1.69 53.32 -43.89
N LEU A 408 -1.32 54.53 -43.49
CA LEU A 408 -2.01 55.28 -42.42
C LEU A 408 -1.99 56.78 -42.72
N SER A 409 -2.92 57.53 -42.13
CA SER A 409 -2.89 58.99 -42.17
C SER A 409 -3.52 59.57 -40.91
N ASN A 410 -3.08 60.76 -40.50
CA ASN A 410 -3.77 61.50 -39.44
C ASN A 410 -4.92 62.35 -40.00
N ARG A 411 -5.84 62.76 -39.12
CA ARG A 411 -6.99 63.59 -39.49
C ARG A 411 -6.57 64.89 -40.20
N SER A 412 -5.52 65.55 -39.71
CA SER A 412 -5.03 66.80 -40.29
C SER A 412 -4.54 66.63 -41.73
N ALA A 413 -3.98 65.46 -42.10
CA ALA A 413 -3.61 65.19 -43.48
C ALA A 413 -4.80 65.22 -44.44
N SER A 414 -5.91 64.58 -44.05
CA SER A 414 -7.15 64.57 -44.82
C SER A 414 -7.77 65.97 -44.94
N GLU A 415 -7.74 66.76 -43.86
CA GLU A 415 -8.26 68.13 -43.84
C GLU A 415 -7.42 69.10 -44.71
N LEU A 416 -6.09 69.05 -44.58
CA LEU A 416 -5.16 69.91 -45.33
C LEU A 416 -5.13 69.60 -46.83
N LEU A 417 -5.31 68.33 -47.20
CA LEU A 417 -5.38 67.88 -48.60
C LEU A 417 -6.82 67.88 -49.17
N SER A 418 -7.81 68.19 -48.34
CA SER A 418 -9.25 68.15 -48.68
C SER A 418 -9.65 66.82 -49.36
N THR A 419 -9.06 65.71 -48.91
CA THR A 419 -9.23 64.36 -49.47
C THR A 419 -9.40 63.38 -48.32
N ASN A 420 -10.33 62.43 -48.42
CA ASN A 420 -10.51 61.43 -47.37
C ASN A 420 -9.51 60.26 -47.54
N LEU A 421 -8.33 60.42 -46.95
CA LEU A 421 -7.24 59.44 -47.05
C LEU A 421 -7.56 58.09 -46.38
N GLU A 422 -8.54 58.03 -45.46
CA GLU A 422 -8.96 56.77 -44.83
C GLU A 422 -9.63 55.81 -45.83
N ASN A 423 -10.33 56.35 -46.84
CA ASN A 423 -10.95 55.57 -47.90
C ASN A 423 -9.97 55.16 -49.02
N ASP A 424 -8.76 55.73 -49.00
CA ASP A 424 -7.73 55.54 -50.01
C ASP A 424 -6.55 54.68 -49.51
N VAL A 425 -6.68 54.05 -48.35
CA VAL A 425 -5.71 53.07 -47.84
C VAL A 425 -5.49 51.95 -48.86
N GLY A 426 -4.23 51.63 -49.13
CA GLY A 426 -3.78 50.65 -50.13
C GLY A 426 -3.61 51.21 -51.55
N LYS A 427 -4.04 52.45 -51.83
CA LYS A 427 -3.81 53.10 -53.13
C LYS A 427 -2.42 53.76 -53.18
N PRO A 428 -1.76 53.81 -54.35
CA PRO A 428 -0.49 54.55 -54.50
C PRO A 428 -0.67 56.02 -54.13
N LEU A 429 0.25 56.60 -53.35
CA LEU A 429 0.16 58.01 -52.97
C LEU A 429 0.13 58.93 -54.20
N ALA A 430 0.85 58.57 -55.26
CA ALA A 430 0.88 59.31 -56.52
C ALA A 430 -0.51 59.44 -57.18
N ASP A 431 -1.43 58.50 -56.93
CA ASP A 431 -2.79 58.55 -57.49
C ASP A 431 -3.72 59.42 -56.64
N VAL A 432 -3.50 59.42 -55.33
CA VAL A 432 -4.32 60.16 -54.34
C VAL A 432 -3.90 61.63 -54.28
N VAL A 433 -2.58 61.88 -54.23
CA VAL A 433 -1.97 63.21 -54.16
C VAL A 433 -0.86 63.32 -55.24
N PRO A 434 -1.25 63.60 -56.51
CA PRO A 434 -0.29 63.67 -57.62
C PRO A 434 0.81 64.72 -57.42
N ASP A 435 0.50 65.80 -56.70
CA ASP A 435 1.44 66.89 -56.40
C ASP A 435 2.71 66.40 -55.68
N MET A 436 2.61 65.31 -54.89
CA MET A 436 3.71 64.74 -54.10
C MET A 436 4.45 63.60 -54.82
N ALA A 437 4.01 63.18 -56.02
CA ALA A 437 4.53 62.00 -56.71
C ALA A 437 6.03 62.12 -57.07
N GLU A 438 6.46 63.30 -57.52
CA GLU A 438 7.86 63.55 -57.86
C GLU A 438 8.75 63.47 -56.62
N LEU A 439 8.30 64.06 -55.51
CA LEU A 439 9.04 64.05 -54.24
C LEU A 439 9.14 62.64 -53.65
N LEU A 440 8.07 61.84 -53.78
CA LEU A 440 8.08 60.44 -53.38
C LEU A 440 9.08 59.62 -54.21
N THR A 441 9.13 59.84 -55.52
CA THR A 441 10.09 59.17 -56.40
C THR A 441 11.55 59.49 -56.02
N GLN A 442 11.80 60.74 -55.64
CA GLN A 442 13.12 61.16 -55.12
C GLN A 442 13.46 60.48 -53.78
N ALA A 443 12.48 60.32 -52.89
CA ALA A 443 12.67 59.62 -51.62
C ALA A 443 12.89 58.11 -51.80
N ILE A 444 12.22 57.48 -52.78
CA ILE A 444 12.41 56.06 -53.11
C ILE A 444 13.80 55.83 -53.72
N THR A 445 14.25 56.73 -54.59
CA THR A 445 15.57 56.60 -55.26
C THR A 445 16.74 56.95 -54.35
N ARG A 446 16.53 57.78 -53.33
CA ARG A 446 17.52 58.16 -52.31
C ARG A 446 16.94 58.04 -50.90
N PRO A 447 16.73 56.80 -50.42
CA PRO A 447 16.12 56.55 -49.11
C PRO A 447 17.05 56.93 -47.93
N ASP A 448 18.31 57.25 -48.20
CA ASP A 448 19.29 57.75 -47.23
C ASP A 448 19.12 59.23 -46.87
N ARG A 449 18.32 59.99 -47.64
CA ARG A 449 18.12 61.42 -47.42
C ARG A 449 16.64 61.78 -47.35
N GLN A 450 16.30 62.56 -46.33
CA GLN A 450 15.00 63.19 -46.22
C GLN A 450 14.82 64.20 -47.36
N GLN A 451 13.74 64.05 -48.12
CA GLN A 451 13.39 64.96 -49.22
C GLN A 451 12.40 66.00 -48.72
N HIS A 452 12.56 67.24 -49.17
CA HIS A 452 11.65 68.33 -48.82
C HIS A 452 11.32 69.18 -50.05
N ALA A 453 10.08 69.61 -50.18
CA ALA A 453 9.67 70.57 -51.21
C ALA A 453 8.52 71.46 -50.71
N GLU A 454 8.47 72.68 -51.24
CA GLU A 454 7.29 73.55 -51.10
C GLU A 454 6.37 73.31 -52.29
N LEU A 455 5.22 72.69 -52.03
CA LEU A 455 4.26 72.31 -53.05
C LEU A 455 3.04 73.23 -52.94
N LYS A 456 2.56 73.72 -54.09
CA LYS A 456 1.28 74.45 -54.14
C LYS A 456 0.20 73.47 -54.53
N VAL A 457 -0.62 73.08 -53.57
CA VAL A 457 -1.73 72.16 -53.79
C VAL A 457 -2.99 72.98 -54.05
N ALA A 458 -3.64 72.71 -55.17
CA ALA A 458 -4.88 73.36 -55.58
C ALA A 458 -6.03 72.34 -55.54
N ARG A 459 -6.94 72.48 -54.58
CA ARG A 459 -8.12 71.59 -54.41
C ARG A 459 -9.34 72.45 -54.09
N ASP A 460 -10.47 72.14 -54.73
CA ASP A 460 -11.77 72.82 -54.54
C ASP A 460 -11.72 74.35 -54.62
N GLY A 461 -10.88 74.90 -55.50
CA GLY A 461 -10.75 76.35 -55.71
C GLY A 461 -9.88 77.08 -54.68
N TRP A 462 -9.31 76.38 -53.70
CA TRP A 462 -8.37 76.94 -52.72
C TRP A 462 -6.93 76.56 -53.08
N PHE A 463 -6.00 77.50 -52.88
CA PHE A 463 -4.57 77.27 -53.03
C PHE A 463 -3.92 77.24 -51.65
N ARG A 464 -3.30 76.11 -51.29
CA ARG A 464 -2.45 76.01 -50.11
C ARG A 464 -1.01 75.77 -50.53
N THR A 465 -0.08 76.44 -49.86
CA THR A 465 1.34 76.15 -49.99
C THR A 465 1.73 75.25 -48.84
N LEU A 466 2.00 73.98 -49.15
CA LEU A 466 2.39 72.96 -48.20
C LEU A 466 3.91 72.79 -48.24
N LYS A 467 4.55 72.85 -47.08
CA LYS A 467 5.95 72.44 -46.93
C LYS A 467 5.95 70.94 -46.63
N VAL A 468 6.28 70.14 -47.63
CA VAL A 468 6.22 68.67 -47.58
C VAL A 468 7.60 68.10 -47.30
N SER A 469 7.64 67.04 -46.51
CA SER A 469 8.81 66.24 -46.24
C SER A 469 8.51 64.76 -46.34
N ILE A 470 9.37 64.00 -47.01
CA ILE A 470 9.28 62.54 -47.11
C ILE A 470 10.57 61.92 -46.58
N ALA A 471 10.43 61.05 -45.60
CA ALA A 471 11.52 60.27 -45.03
C ALA A 471 11.23 58.77 -45.19
N ALA A 472 12.24 57.97 -45.51
CA ALA A 472 12.13 56.52 -45.52
C ALA A 472 12.21 55.96 -44.09
N GLU A 473 11.31 55.05 -43.74
CA GLU A 473 11.40 54.26 -42.50
C GLU A 473 12.33 53.07 -42.75
N ARG A 474 13.49 53.07 -42.08
CA ARG A 474 14.55 52.08 -42.30
C ARG A 474 14.91 51.36 -41.01
N LEU A 475 15.11 50.06 -41.10
CA LEU A 475 15.78 49.27 -40.06
C LEU A 475 16.96 48.57 -40.70
N SER A 476 18.17 48.96 -40.29
CA SER A 476 19.41 48.59 -40.99
C SER A 476 19.40 49.09 -42.44
N ASP A 477 19.44 48.19 -43.43
CA ASP A 477 19.43 48.57 -44.85
C ASP A 477 18.08 48.41 -45.56
N ASP A 478 17.11 47.74 -44.94
CA ASP A 478 15.79 47.53 -45.54
C ASP A 478 14.85 48.71 -45.29
N VAL A 479 14.15 49.13 -46.35
CA VAL A 479 13.10 50.17 -46.30
C VAL A 479 11.76 49.50 -46.04
N PHE A 480 11.15 49.83 -44.92
CA PHE A 480 9.85 49.28 -44.51
C PHE A 480 8.67 50.12 -45.04
N GLY A 481 8.92 51.40 -45.29
CA GLY A 481 7.92 52.34 -45.77
C GLY A 481 8.44 53.76 -45.84
N TYR A 482 7.54 54.71 -46.00
CA TYR A 482 7.87 56.14 -46.04
C TYR A 482 6.90 56.92 -45.17
N VAL A 483 7.39 57.94 -44.48
CA VAL A 483 6.56 58.87 -43.71
C VAL A 483 6.58 60.21 -44.44
N VAL A 484 5.41 60.64 -44.86
CA VAL A 484 5.15 61.95 -45.46
C VAL A 484 4.59 62.87 -44.39
N THR A 485 5.22 64.01 -44.19
CA THR A 485 4.75 65.07 -43.29
C THR A 485 4.61 66.37 -44.05
N PHE A 486 3.59 67.18 -43.74
CA PHE A 486 3.41 68.47 -44.41
C PHE A 486 2.69 69.50 -43.55
N ASP A 487 3.17 70.74 -43.64
CA ASP A 487 2.61 71.89 -42.92
C ASP A 487 2.08 72.94 -43.89
N ASP A 488 0.94 73.55 -43.56
CA ASP A 488 0.40 74.69 -44.30
C ASP A 488 1.16 75.98 -43.95
N VAL A 489 1.98 76.45 -44.89
CA VAL A 489 2.77 77.67 -44.74
C VAL A 489 2.16 78.85 -45.50
N SER A 490 0.91 78.73 -45.97
CA SER A 490 0.24 79.76 -46.78
C SER A 490 0.16 81.10 -46.04
N GLU A 491 -0.28 81.09 -44.78
CA GLU A 491 -0.36 82.30 -43.96
C GLU A 491 1.04 82.88 -43.69
N LEU A 492 2.00 82.03 -43.34
CA LEU A 492 3.38 82.44 -43.06
C LEU A 492 4.02 83.10 -44.29
N LEU A 493 3.89 82.48 -45.46
CA LEU A 493 4.40 83.03 -46.73
C LEU A 493 3.66 84.30 -47.13
N SER A 494 2.34 84.39 -46.89
CA SER A 494 1.57 85.60 -47.14
C SER A 494 2.01 86.76 -46.24
N ALA A 495 2.30 86.48 -44.96
CA ALA A 495 2.78 87.44 -43.99
C ALA A 495 4.19 87.91 -44.34
N GLN A 496 5.10 86.98 -44.69
CA GLN A 496 6.45 87.30 -45.14
C GLN A 496 6.44 88.17 -46.41
N ARG A 497 5.58 87.84 -47.38
CA ARG A 497 5.38 88.68 -48.58
C ARG A 497 4.85 90.06 -48.22
N LYS A 498 3.81 90.16 -47.37
CA LYS A 498 3.26 91.45 -46.93
C LYS A 498 4.31 92.30 -46.22
N ALA A 499 5.15 91.70 -45.37
CA ALA A 499 6.24 92.39 -44.69
C ALA A 499 7.31 92.88 -45.67
N ALA A 500 7.77 92.02 -46.59
CA ALA A 500 8.73 92.39 -47.62
C ALA A 500 8.18 93.50 -48.55
N TRP A 501 6.91 93.40 -48.95
CA TRP A 501 6.22 94.44 -49.73
C TRP A 501 6.04 95.74 -48.95
N ALA A 502 5.75 95.68 -47.64
CA ALA A 502 5.66 96.87 -46.80
C ALA A 502 7.01 97.60 -46.69
N ASP A 503 8.11 96.85 -46.59
CA ASP A 503 9.46 97.42 -46.57
C ASP A 503 9.86 98.00 -47.94
N VAL A 504 9.55 97.31 -49.04
CA VAL A 504 9.76 97.83 -50.40
C VAL A 504 8.91 99.08 -50.64
N ALA A 505 7.63 99.07 -50.26
CA ALA A 505 6.74 100.22 -50.39
C ALA A 505 7.24 101.43 -49.59
N ARG A 506 7.73 101.20 -48.37
CA ARG A 506 8.36 102.26 -47.54
C ARG A 506 9.59 102.84 -48.23
N ARG A 507 10.42 102.00 -48.85
CA ARG A 507 11.63 102.41 -49.58
C ARG A 507 11.30 103.21 -50.85
N ILE A 508 10.33 102.73 -51.65
CA ILE A 508 9.83 103.44 -52.84
C ILE A 508 9.20 104.78 -52.45
N ALA A 509 8.43 104.86 -51.36
CA ALA A 509 7.85 106.11 -50.90
C ALA A 509 8.93 107.16 -50.57
N HIS A 510 10.04 106.74 -49.96
CA HIS A 510 11.20 107.61 -49.74
C HIS A 510 11.86 108.06 -51.06
N GLU A 511 12.02 107.15 -52.02
CA GLU A 511 12.65 107.47 -53.30
C GLU A 511 11.77 108.31 -54.24
N ILE A 512 10.43 108.25 -54.14
CA ILE A 512 9.50 109.13 -54.88
C ILE A 512 9.40 110.51 -54.21
N LYS A 513 9.42 110.59 -52.88
CA LYS A 513 9.36 111.87 -52.15
C LYS A 513 10.56 112.75 -52.45
N ASN A 514 11.73 112.16 -52.69
CA ASN A 514 12.98 112.88 -52.97
C ASN A 514 12.96 113.75 -54.24
N PRO A 515 12.52 113.28 -55.43
CA PRO A 515 12.34 114.11 -56.61
C PRO A 515 11.06 114.95 -56.57
N LEU A 516 9.99 114.52 -55.89
CA LEU A 516 8.72 115.24 -55.86
C LEU A 516 8.78 116.50 -54.97
N THR A 517 9.55 116.48 -53.88
CA THR A 517 9.64 117.60 -52.94
C THR A 517 10.25 118.85 -53.59
N PRO A 518 11.37 118.78 -54.33
CA PRO A 518 11.87 119.92 -55.11
C PRO A 518 10.90 120.35 -56.22
N ILE A 519 10.20 119.43 -56.89
CA ILE A 519 9.19 119.75 -57.92
C ILE A 519 8.02 120.51 -57.30
N GLN A 520 7.50 120.07 -56.15
CA GLN A 520 6.43 120.72 -55.42
C GLN A 520 6.86 122.10 -54.90
N LEU A 521 8.05 122.23 -54.31
CA LEU A 521 8.61 123.51 -53.87
C LEU A 521 8.85 124.46 -55.04
N SER A 522 9.27 123.94 -56.19
CA SER A 522 9.45 124.72 -57.42
C SER A 522 8.09 125.19 -57.97
N ALA A 523 7.07 124.32 -57.96
CA ALA A 523 5.71 124.65 -58.34
C ALA A 523 5.07 125.67 -57.38
N GLU A 524 5.27 125.55 -56.07
CA GLU A 524 4.84 126.52 -55.07
C GLU A 524 5.56 127.87 -55.22
N ARG A 525 6.86 127.87 -55.53
CA ARG A 525 7.62 129.09 -55.86
C ARG A 525 7.09 129.76 -57.12
N LEU A 526 6.80 128.99 -58.17
CA LEU A 526 6.15 129.48 -59.39
C LEU A 526 4.78 130.07 -59.07
N LYS A 527 3.94 129.36 -58.31
CA LYS A 527 2.63 129.83 -57.86
C LYS A 527 2.72 131.15 -57.10
N ARG A 528 3.67 131.28 -56.14
CA ARG A 528 3.90 132.54 -55.40
C ARG A 528 4.39 133.70 -56.28
N LYS A 529 5.12 133.42 -57.37
CA LYS A 529 5.71 134.45 -58.24
C LYS A 529 4.71 135.04 -59.25
N TYR A 530 3.70 134.28 -59.67
CA TYR A 530 2.74 134.70 -60.71
C TYR A 530 1.31 134.99 -60.20
N LEU A 531 1.03 134.83 -58.89
CA LEU A 531 -0.27 135.16 -58.26
C LEU A 531 -0.23 136.46 -57.42
N LYS A 532 0.56 137.46 -57.84
CA LYS A 532 0.47 138.82 -57.30
C LYS A 532 0.15 139.81 -58.39
#